data_AF-A0A816W9C1-F1
#
_entry.id   AF-A0A816W9C1-F1
#
_cell.length_a   1.000
_cell.length_b   1.000
_cell.length_c   1.000
_cell.angle_alpha   90.00
_cell.angle_beta   90.00
_cell.angle_gamma   90.00
#
_symmetry.space_group_name_H-M   'P 1'
#
loop_
_entity.id
_entity.type
_entity.pdbx_description
1 polymer ?
#
loop_
_entity_poly.entity_id
_entity_poly.type
_entity_poly.pdbx_seq_one_letter_code
_entity_poly.pdbx_strand_id
1 'polypeptide(L)'
;MDLLNLTTLQLDGNDIGDKPVYPIANGLQNNKTLRKLSLRYNEIGPKGAFRVAAVLRNNTTLINPDLFGNHIEDKGMKYFAEALKNNMVSHIYDHRSSYQNVNLTDTDYIRVWGG
;
A
#
# COMPACT_ATOMS: atom_id res chain seq x y z
N MET A 1 -18.10 -17.72 16.05
CA MET A 1 -16.98 -16.85 16.45
C MET A 1 -16.73 -15.91 15.28
N ASP A 2 -17.33 -14.72 15.29
CA ASP A 2 -17.11 -13.71 14.26
C ASP A 2 -15.71 -13.12 14.41
N LEU A 3 -14.74 -13.69 13.70
CA LEU A 3 -13.50 -12.97 13.30
C LEU A 3 -13.80 -11.91 12.20
N LEU A 4 -15.08 -11.76 11.85
CA LEU A 4 -15.60 -11.07 10.69
C LEU A 4 -15.83 -9.60 11.01
N ASN A 5 -14.80 -8.79 10.80
CA ASN A 5 -14.87 -7.43 10.23
C ASN A 5 -13.63 -6.61 10.65
N LEU A 6 -12.42 -7.14 10.41
CA LEU A 6 -11.24 -6.29 10.52
C LEU A 6 -11.31 -5.26 9.41
N THR A 7 -11.59 -4.01 9.77
CA THR A 7 -11.69 -2.86 8.85
C THR A 7 -10.41 -2.03 8.81
N THR A 8 -9.59 -2.13 9.85
CA THR A 8 -8.32 -1.41 9.98
C THR A 8 -7.23 -2.33 10.51
N LEU A 9 -6.06 -2.31 9.88
CA LEU A 9 -4.87 -3.03 10.31
C LEU A 9 -3.70 -2.04 10.35
N GLN A 10 -3.10 -1.85 11.52
CA GLN A 10 -1.93 -0.99 11.72
C GLN A 10 -0.74 -1.85 12.14
N LEU A 11 0.34 -1.78 11.37
CA LEU A 11 1.57 -2.54 11.59
C LEU A 11 2.79 -1.63 11.50
N ASP A 12 2.65 -0.37 11.89
CA ASP A 12 3.72 0.63 11.77
C ASP A 12 4.93 0.27 12.65
N GLY A 13 6.16 0.47 12.17
CA GLY A 13 7.38 0.33 12.98
C GLY A 13 7.70 -1.09 13.45
N ASN A 14 7.35 -2.12 12.67
CA ASN A 14 7.57 -3.53 13.02
C ASN A 14 8.76 -4.17 12.26
N ASP A 15 9.65 -3.37 11.67
CA ASP A 15 10.82 -3.83 10.90
C ASP A 15 10.50 -4.98 9.93
N ILE A 16 9.33 -4.89 9.27
CA ILE A 16 8.86 -5.97 8.40
C ILE A 16 9.89 -6.17 7.28
N GLY A 17 10.25 -5.14 6.52
CA GLY A 17 11.10 -5.27 5.35
C GLY A 17 10.46 -6.13 4.25
N ASP A 18 11.27 -6.59 3.29
CA ASP A 18 10.75 -7.25 2.07
C ASP A 18 10.29 -8.71 2.26
N LYS A 19 10.87 -9.45 3.21
CA LYS A 19 10.67 -10.91 3.36
C LYS A 19 9.40 -11.28 4.14
N PRO A 20 9.10 -10.68 5.30
CA PRO A 20 7.93 -10.96 6.13
C PRO A 20 6.64 -10.28 5.64
N VAL A 21 6.67 -9.57 4.51
CA VAL A 21 5.44 -9.06 3.86
C VAL A 21 4.51 -10.20 3.40
N TYR A 22 5.03 -11.42 3.25
CA TYR A 22 4.33 -12.57 2.66
C TYR A 22 3.05 -12.98 3.42
N PRO A 23 3.06 -13.18 4.75
CA PRO A 23 1.87 -13.58 5.50
C PRO A 23 0.82 -12.46 5.54
N ILE A 24 1.26 -11.19 5.60
CA ILE A 24 0.38 -10.03 5.56
C ILE A 24 -0.35 -9.99 4.22
N ALA A 25 0.39 -10.10 3.11
CA ALA A 25 -0.18 -10.10 1.78
C ALA A 25 -1.22 -11.23 1.63
N ASN A 26 -0.89 -12.46 2.04
CA ASN A 26 -1.83 -13.60 1.96
C ASN A 26 -3.10 -13.37 2.80
N GLY A 27 -2.97 -12.80 4.00
CA GLY A 27 -4.12 -12.43 4.84
C GLY A 27 -5.03 -11.39 4.18
N LEU A 28 -4.44 -10.43 3.45
CA LEU A 28 -5.17 -9.40 2.71
C LEU A 28 -5.93 -9.94 1.50
N GLN A 29 -5.47 -11.03 0.86
CA GLN A 29 -6.13 -11.59 -0.33
C GLN A 29 -7.58 -11.99 -0.08
N ASN A 30 -7.80 -12.64 1.07
CA ASN A 30 -9.08 -13.23 1.43
C ASN A 30 -9.92 -12.31 2.32
N ASN A 31 -9.33 -11.23 2.83
CA ASN A 31 -10.06 -10.26 3.64
C ASN A 31 -10.95 -9.36 2.76
N LYS A 32 -12.27 -9.41 2.98
CA LYS A 32 -13.28 -8.61 2.27
C LYS A 32 -13.82 -7.42 3.08
N THR A 33 -13.24 -7.17 4.25
CA THR A 33 -13.74 -6.18 5.21
C THR A 33 -12.74 -5.05 5.45
N LEU A 34 -11.45 -5.30 5.19
CA LEU A 34 -10.39 -4.35 5.46
C LEU A 34 -10.50 -3.14 4.53
N ARG A 35 -10.59 -1.96 5.14
CA ARG A 35 -10.67 -0.66 4.47
C ARG A 35 -9.36 0.12 4.59
N LYS A 36 -8.64 -0.05 5.70
CA LYS A 36 -7.41 0.70 6.02
C LYS A 36 -6.26 -0.25 6.38
N LEU A 37 -5.10 0.00 5.78
CA LEU A 37 -3.86 -0.73 6.04
C LEU A 37 -2.75 0.30 6.27
N SER A 38 -2.12 0.26 7.43
CA SER A 38 -0.94 1.09 7.74
C SER A 38 0.27 0.19 7.91
N LEU A 39 1.31 0.45 7.11
CA LEU A 39 2.59 -0.25 7.10
C LEU A 39 3.73 0.76 7.23
N ARG A 40 3.55 1.85 7.97
CA ARG A 40 4.53 2.93 8.03
C ARG A 40 5.84 2.49 8.67
N TYR A 41 6.95 3.07 8.25
CA TYR A 41 8.26 2.86 8.88
C TYR A 41 8.62 1.38 9.07
N ASN A 42 8.47 0.57 8.02
CA ASN A 42 8.70 -0.87 8.06
C ASN A 42 9.85 -1.30 7.15
N GLU A 43 10.69 -0.37 6.69
CA GLU A 43 11.82 -0.67 5.79
C GLU A 43 11.42 -1.46 4.51
N ILE A 44 10.15 -1.34 4.07
CA ILE A 44 9.65 -2.08 2.90
C ILE A 44 10.32 -1.51 1.65
N GLY A 45 11.02 -2.38 0.91
CA GLY A 45 11.68 -2.07 -0.34
C GLY A 45 10.79 -2.29 -1.57
N PRO A 46 11.36 -2.14 -2.78
CA PRO A 46 10.62 -2.33 -4.03
C PRO A 46 10.08 -3.77 -4.20
N LYS A 47 10.76 -4.78 -3.62
CA LYS A 47 10.35 -6.18 -3.74
C LYS A 47 9.18 -6.49 -2.80
N GLY A 48 9.17 -5.95 -1.58
CA GLY A 48 8.04 -6.05 -0.67
C GLY A 48 6.82 -5.32 -1.24
N ALA A 49 7.03 -4.11 -1.75
CA ALA A 49 6.00 -3.33 -2.43
C ALA A 49 5.35 -4.08 -3.61
N PHE A 50 6.15 -4.70 -4.48
CA PHE A 50 5.65 -5.56 -5.57
C PHE A 50 4.71 -6.65 -5.06
N ARG A 51 5.08 -7.32 -3.97
CA ARG A 51 4.29 -8.42 -3.40
C ARG A 51 2.98 -7.94 -2.80
N VAL A 52 3.02 -6.86 -2.00
CA VAL A 52 1.80 -6.28 -1.43
C VAL A 52 0.87 -5.86 -2.56
N ALA A 53 1.37 -5.13 -3.55
CA ALA A 53 0.61 -4.71 -4.71
C ALA A 53 0.01 -5.89 -5.50
N ALA A 54 0.79 -6.97 -5.73
CA ALA A 54 0.31 -8.15 -6.46
C ALA A 54 -0.92 -8.78 -5.79
N VAL A 55 -1.00 -8.76 -4.46
CA VAL A 55 -2.17 -9.30 -3.75
C VAL A 55 -3.33 -8.30 -3.70
N LEU A 56 -3.04 -7.00 -3.65
CA LEU A 56 -4.07 -5.95 -3.70
C LEU A 56 -4.78 -5.85 -5.05
N ARG A 57 -4.19 -6.35 -6.15
CA ARG A 57 -4.84 -6.40 -7.48
C ARG A 57 -6.27 -6.99 -7.47
N ASN A 58 -6.53 -7.94 -6.58
CA ASN A 58 -7.81 -8.63 -6.47
C ASN A 58 -8.59 -8.24 -5.19
N ASN A 59 -8.07 -7.32 -4.37
CA ASN A 59 -8.73 -6.84 -3.15
C ASN A 59 -9.51 -5.56 -3.44
N THR A 60 -10.81 -5.67 -3.69
CA THR A 60 -11.69 -4.53 -4.01
C THR A 60 -12.15 -3.71 -2.81
N THR A 61 -11.67 -4.04 -1.61
CA THR A 61 -12.22 -3.52 -0.36
C THR A 61 -11.30 -2.54 0.35
N LEU A 62 -10.00 -2.60 0.09
CA LEU A 62 -9.03 -1.68 0.65
C LEU A 62 -9.18 -0.29 0.00
N ILE A 63 -9.25 0.75 0.83
CA ILE A 63 -9.45 2.14 0.41
C ILE A 63 -8.20 2.98 0.71
N ASN A 64 -7.50 2.71 1.82
CA ASN A 64 -6.39 3.56 2.27
C ASN A 64 -5.19 2.72 2.72
N PRO A 65 -4.25 2.40 1.82
CA PRO A 65 -2.91 1.97 2.20
C PRO A 65 -2.03 3.18 2.58
N ASP A 66 -1.46 3.15 3.78
CA ASP A 66 -0.41 4.07 4.24
C ASP A 66 0.93 3.33 4.29
N LEU A 67 1.87 3.76 3.44
CA LEU A 67 3.20 3.17 3.29
C LEU A 67 4.29 4.18 3.65
N PHE A 68 3.94 5.24 4.38
CA PHE A 68 4.85 6.32 4.72
C PHE A 68 6.12 5.82 5.42
N GLY A 69 7.27 6.39 5.07
CA GLY A 69 8.53 6.08 5.74
C GLY A 69 9.11 4.70 5.39
N ASN A 70 8.78 4.15 4.23
CA ASN A 70 9.41 2.94 3.68
C ASN A 70 10.39 3.27 2.54
N HIS A 71 11.09 2.25 2.02
CA HIS A 71 12.09 2.36 0.95
C HIS A 71 11.57 1.81 -0.40
N ILE A 72 10.32 2.11 -0.73
CA ILE A 72 9.57 1.46 -1.83
C ILE A 72 10.14 1.76 -3.23
N GLU A 73 10.83 2.90 -3.36
CA GLU A 73 11.30 3.48 -4.62
C GLU A 73 10.20 3.69 -5.69
N ASP A 74 10.55 4.31 -6.82
CA ASP A 74 9.58 4.64 -7.88
C ASP A 74 8.97 3.37 -8.47
N LYS A 75 9.81 2.35 -8.62
CA LYS A 75 9.42 1.05 -9.16
C LYS A 75 8.38 0.38 -8.27
N GLY A 76 8.54 0.43 -6.95
CA GLY A 76 7.56 -0.11 -6.02
C GLY A 76 6.22 0.64 -6.05
N MET A 77 6.26 1.97 -6.15
CA MET A 77 5.05 2.79 -6.23
C MET A 77 4.25 2.54 -7.52
N LYS A 78 4.93 2.28 -8.65
CA LYS A 78 4.27 1.86 -9.90
C LYS A 78 3.46 0.58 -9.74
N TYR A 79 3.93 -0.38 -8.94
CA TYR A 79 3.18 -1.61 -8.68
C TYR A 79 1.89 -1.33 -7.91
N PHE A 80 1.92 -0.46 -6.90
CA PHE A 80 0.70 -0.05 -6.20
C PHE A 80 -0.25 0.72 -7.12
N ALA A 81 0.27 1.65 -7.93
CA ALA A 81 -0.54 2.37 -8.90
C ALA A 81 -1.30 1.40 -9.83
N GLU A 82 -0.60 0.40 -10.39
CA GLU A 82 -1.22 -0.59 -11.27
C GLU A 82 -2.20 -1.51 -10.54
N ALA A 83 -1.83 -1.95 -9.33
CA ALA A 83 -2.67 -2.85 -8.53
C ALA A 83 -3.98 -2.21 -8.07
N LEU A 84 -3.95 -0.90 -7.84
CA LEU A 84 -5.09 -0.16 -7.31
C LEU A 84 -5.96 0.47 -8.39
N LYS A 85 -5.64 0.34 -9.68
CA LYS A 85 -6.48 0.81 -10.80
C LYS A 85 -7.92 0.32 -10.74
N ASN A 86 -8.14 -0.87 -10.20
CA ASN A 86 -9.45 -1.50 -10.09
C ASN A 86 -10.07 -1.37 -8.69
N ASN A 87 -9.37 -0.74 -7.76
CA ASN A 87 -9.82 -0.56 -6.38
C ASN A 87 -10.32 0.86 -6.17
N MET A 88 -11.19 1.06 -5.17
CA MET A 88 -11.66 2.38 -4.76
C MET A 88 -10.61 3.13 -3.91
N VAL A 89 -9.32 2.85 -4.11
CA VAL A 89 -8.26 3.52 -3.35
C VAL A 89 -8.16 4.96 -3.82
N SER A 90 -8.39 5.88 -2.89
CA SER A 90 -8.33 7.30 -3.17
C SER A 90 -6.93 7.90 -3.00
N HIS A 91 -6.09 7.30 -2.14
CA HIS A 91 -4.78 7.85 -1.76
C HIS A 91 -3.76 6.75 -1.41
N ILE A 92 -2.50 6.97 -1.79
CA ILE A 92 -1.34 6.22 -1.29
C ILE A 92 -0.38 7.23 -0.68
N TYR A 93 0.02 7.03 0.57
CA TYR A 93 0.95 7.90 1.27
C TYR A 93 2.37 7.31 1.21
N ASP A 94 3.34 8.08 0.70
CA ASP A 94 4.78 7.78 0.70
C ASP A 94 5.58 9.05 1.06
N HIS A 95 6.71 8.90 1.75
CA HIS A 95 7.59 9.99 2.15
C HIS A 95 8.70 10.18 1.09
N ARG A 96 8.41 10.94 0.03
CA ARG A 96 9.47 11.46 -0.85
C ARG A 96 9.34 12.95 -1.06
N SER A 97 10.29 13.71 -0.52
CA SER A 97 10.51 15.14 -0.79
C SER A 97 10.98 15.44 -2.23
N SER A 98 10.96 14.48 -3.16
CA SER A 98 11.55 14.61 -4.51
C SER A 98 10.54 14.67 -5.67
N TYR A 99 9.23 14.61 -5.41
CA TYR A 99 8.20 14.80 -6.46
C TYR A 99 7.69 16.23 -6.51
N GLN A 100 8.56 17.18 -6.83
CA GLN A 100 8.09 18.40 -7.47
C GLN A 100 8.28 18.23 -8.97
N ASN A 101 7.17 18.29 -9.72
CA ASN A 101 7.10 18.26 -11.18
C ASN A 101 7.15 16.89 -11.88
N VAL A 102 6.28 15.95 -11.49
CA VAL A 102 5.78 14.95 -12.45
C VAL A 102 4.42 15.42 -12.95
N ASN A 103 4.33 15.73 -14.24
CA ASN A 103 3.09 16.13 -14.89
C ASN A 103 2.18 14.90 -14.98
N LEU A 104 1.24 14.75 -14.05
CA LEU A 104 0.39 13.58 -13.85
C LEU A 104 -0.87 13.61 -14.75
N THR A 105 -0.72 13.91 -16.04
CA THR A 105 -1.89 13.98 -16.94
C THR A 105 -2.40 12.62 -17.43
N ASP A 106 -2.06 11.51 -16.78
CA ASP A 106 -2.58 10.18 -17.17
C ASP A 106 -3.06 9.27 -16.01
N THR A 107 -3.14 9.75 -14.76
CA THR A 107 -3.85 8.98 -13.70
C THR A 107 -4.12 9.83 -12.45
N ASP A 108 -5.35 10.32 -12.34
CA ASP A 108 -5.87 11.24 -11.31
C ASP A 108 -5.88 10.75 -9.84
N TYR A 109 -5.08 9.76 -9.41
CA TYR A 109 -5.31 9.11 -8.10
C TYR A 109 -4.16 9.08 -7.10
N ILE A 110 -2.99 9.64 -7.41
CA ILE A 110 -1.84 9.57 -6.49
C ILE A 110 -1.44 10.97 -6.04
N ARG A 111 -2.25 11.56 -5.15
CA ARG A 111 -1.78 12.70 -4.35
C ARG A 111 -0.82 12.18 -3.28
N VAL A 112 0.47 12.22 -3.63
CA VAL A 112 1.57 12.07 -2.66
C VAL A 112 1.58 13.34 -1.81
N TRP A 113 1.13 13.25 -0.56
CA TRP A 113 1.29 14.33 0.41
C TRP A 113 2.54 14.06 1.25
N GLY A 114 3.61 14.83 0.99
CA GLY A 114 4.70 15.04 1.94
C GLY A 114 4.39 16.31 2.73
N GLY A 115 4.45 16.22 4.06
CA GLY A 115 4.41 17.38 4.95
C GLY A 115 5.63 18.28 4.79
#